data_AF-A0A661IRG7-F1
#
_entry.id   AF-A0A661IRG7-F1
#
_cell.length_a   1.000
_cell.length_b   1.000
_cell.length_c   1.000
_cell.angle_alpha   90.00
_cell.angle_beta   90.00
_cell.angle_gamma   90.00
#
_symmetry.space_group_name_H-M   'P 1'
#
loop_
_entity.id
_entity.type
_entity.pdbx_description
1 polymer ?
#
loop_
_entity_poly.entity_id
_entity_poly.type
_entity_poly.pdbx_seq_one_letter_code
_entity_poly.pdbx_strand_id
1 'polypeptide(L)'
;IVATYKMAGTGFDYKELSALILACPLKGKVSLIQTIGRILRSCEGKRDPVVFDLIDRAFGKTFVSSIPTKTKILTDEFGMKSSFKELYI
;
A
#
# COMPACT_ATOMS: atom_id res chain seq x y z
N ILE A 1 0.39 -11.82 7.63
CA ILE A 1 -1.02 -11.52 8.00
C ILE A 1 -1.75 -11.15 6.72
N VAL A 2 -2.93 -11.73 6.48
CA VAL A 2 -3.83 -11.31 5.39
C VAL A 2 -5.07 -10.73 6.03
N ALA A 3 -5.48 -9.53 5.61
CA ALA A 3 -6.64 -8.84 6.18
C ALA A 3 -7.41 -8.12 5.08
N THR A 4 -8.72 -7.98 5.28
CA THR A 4 -9.57 -7.16 4.39
C THR A 4 -9.37 -5.68 4.71
N TYR A 5 -9.63 -4.79 3.75
CA TYR A 5 -9.56 -3.34 4.00
C TYR A 5 -10.49 -2.89 5.14
N LYS A 6 -11.66 -3.51 5.30
CA LYS A 6 -12.58 -3.22 6.39
C LYS A 6 -11.93 -3.53 7.75
N MET A 7 -11.32 -4.72 7.87
CA MET A 7 -10.63 -5.14 9.09
C MET A 7 -9.36 -4.32 9.34
N ALA A 8 -8.54 -4.08 8.31
CA ALA A 8 -7.33 -3.28 8.45
C ALA A 8 -7.64 -1.79 8.71
N GLY A 9 -8.79 -1.30 8.23
CA GLY A 9 -9.24 0.08 8.37
C GLY A 9 -9.66 0.43 9.80
N THR A 10 -10.20 -0.51 10.57
CA THR A 10 -10.70 -0.30 11.93
C THR A 10 -10.02 -1.24 12.93
N GLY A 11 -9.30 -0.68 13.93
CA GLY A 11 -8.82 -1.47 15.08
C GLY A 11 -7.57 -2.33 14.86
N PHE A 12 -6.95 -2.33 13.67
CA PHE A 12 -5.73 -3.09 13.42
C PHE A 12 -4.47 -2.35 13.91
N ASP A 13 -3.92 -2.76 15.06
CA ASP A 13 -2.68 -2.21 15.62
C ASP A 13 -1.57 -3.26 15.69
N TYR A 14 -0.68 -3.23 14.69
CA TYR A 14 0.49 -4.10 14.63
C TYR A 14 1.69 -3.30 14.11
N LYS A 15 2.42 -2.65 15.02
CA LYS A 15 3.46 -1.65 14.71
C LYS A 15 4.69 -2.25 14.03
N GLU A 16 4.95 -3.53 14.23
CA GLU A 16 6.11 -4.25 13.69
C GLU A 16 6.03 -4.51 12.17
N LEU A 17 4.89 -4.23 11.52
CA LEU A 17 4.75 -4.46 10.07
C LEU A 17 5.65 -3.56 9.24
N SER A 18 6.57 -4.21 8.51
CA SER A 18 7.50 -3.57 7.57
C SER A 18 7.13 -3.77 6.10
N ALA A 19 6.06 -4.50 5.79
CA ALA A 19 5.63 -4.72 4.40
C ALA A 19 4.11 -4.68 4.26
N LEU A 20 3.64 -4.04 3.20
CA LEU A 20 2.25 -4.02 2.77
C LEU A 20 2.14 -4.41 1.31
N ILE A 21 1.22 -5.32 1.03
CA ILE A 21 0.91 -5.77 -0.33
C ILE A 21 -0.54 -5.42 -0.60
N LEU A 22 -0.77 -4.47 -1.50
CA LEU A 22 -2.09 -4.11 -2.02
C LEU A 22 -2.42 -5.08 -3.16
N ALA A 23 -3.19 -6.13 -2.86
CA ALA A 23 -3.58 -7.15 -3.83
C ALA A 23 -4.89 -6.83 -4.57
N CYS A 24 -5.55 -5.72 -4.24
CA CYS A 24 -6.86 -5.34 -4.75
C CYS A 24 -6.87 -3.85 -5.14
N PRO A 25 -7.69 -3.46 -6.13
CA PRO A 25 -7.76 -2.07 -6.60
C PRO A 25 -8.35 -1.16 -5.50
N LEU A 26 -7.48 -0.48 -4.76
CA LEU A 26 -7.86 0.52 -3.77
C LEU A 26 -8.00 1.89 -4.43
N LYS A 27 -9.24 2.38 -4.55
CA LYS A 27 -9.54 3.66 -5.23
C LYS A 27 -9.67 4.87 -4.29
N GLY A 28 -9.74 4.66 -2.98
CA GLY A 28 -9.95 5.74 -2.01
C GLY A 28 -8.64 6.37 -1.50
N LYS A 29 -8.45 7.68 -1.72
CA LYS A 29 -7.30 8.45 -1.17
C LYS A 29 -7.18 8.28 0.35
N VAL A 30 -8.29 8.48 1.07
CA VAL A 30 -8.34 8.36 2.55
C VAL A 30 -7.93 6.96 2.99
N SER A 31 -8.50 5.92 2.38
CA SER A 31 -8.19 4.53 2.72
C SER A 31 -6.73 4.18 2.43
N LEU A 32 -6.14 4.69 1.34
CA LEU A 32 -4.72 4.47 1.01
C LEU A 32 -3.81 5.11 2.07
N ILE A 33 -4.04 6.39 2.38
CA ILE A 33 -3.27 7.14 3.39
C ILE A 33 -3.35 6.44 4.74
N GLN A 34 -4.55 6.06 5.18
CA GLN A 34 -4.75 5.37 6.46
C GLN A 34 -4.05 4.01 6.49
N THR A 35 -4.11 3.23 5.41
CA THR A 35 -3.47 1.92 5.33
C THR A 35 -1.95 2.04 5.40
N ILE A 36 -1.37 3.00 4.67
CA ILE A 36 0.08 3.22 4.64
C ILE A 36 0.57 3.80 5.97
N GLY A 37 -0.19 4.71 6.57
CA GLY A 37 0.11 5.25 7.89
C GLY A 37 0.23 4.18 8.99
N ARG A 38 -0.44 3.03 8.84
CA ARG A 38 -0.27 1.89 9.78
C ARG A 38 1.09 1.23 9.64
N ILE A 39 1.60 1.14 8.43
CA ILE A 39 2.90 0.53 8.11
C ILE A 39 4.04 1.48 8.43
N LEU A 40 3.82 2.79 8.35
CA LEU A 40 4.81 3.81 8.69
C LEU A 40 5.03 4.02 10.20
N ARG A 41 4.27 3.34 11.07
CA ARG A 41 4.45 3.47 12.52
C ARG A 41 5.87 3.04 12.94
N SER A 42 6.52 3.86 13.77
CA SER A 42 7.83 3.56 14.33
C SER A 42 7.77 2.40 15.32
N CYS A 43 8.75 1.52 15.25
CA CYS A 43 8.95 0.40 16.16
C CYS A 43 10.45 0.05 16.20
N GLU A 44 10.97 -0.30 17.36
CA GLU A 44 12.38 -0.66 17.52
C GLU A 44 12.70 -1.94 16.73
N GLY A 45 13.87 -1.99 16.08
CA GLY A 45 14.27 -3.14 15.26
C GLY A 45 13.49 -3.33 13.95
N LYS A 46 12.59 -2.40 13.61
CA LYS A 46 11.77 -2.49 12.40
C LYS A 46 12.55 -2.12 11.14
N ARG A 47 12.44 -2.98 10.13
CA ARG A 47 12.96 -2.74 8.77
C ARG A 47 12.22 -1.60 8.08
N ASP A 48 12.89 -0.95 7.14
CA ASP A 48 12.31 0.11 6.33
C ASP A 48 11.00 -0.38 5.68
N PRO A 49 9.89 0.37 5.86
CA PRO A 49 8.59 -0.05 5.39
C PRO A 49 8.53 -0.05 3.86
N VAL A 50 8.07 -1.16 3.28
CA VAL A 50 7.89 -1.32 1.82
C VAL A 50 6.42 -1.53 1.48
N VAL A 51 5.94 -0.87 0.43
CA VAL A 51 4.58 -1.04 -0.10
C VAL A 51 4.67 -1.57 -1.53
N PHE A 52 4.01 -2.69 -1.78
CA PHE A 52 3.83 -3.28 -3.10
C PHE A 52 2.38 -3.10 -3.54
N ASP A 53 2.17 -2.57 -4.75
CA ASP A 53 0.86 -2.56 -5.41
C ASP A 53 0.87 -3.65 -6.47
N LEU A 54 0.17 -4.77 -6.20
CA LEU A 54 0.11 -5.88 -7.13
C LEU A 54 -0.88 -5.56 -8.24
N ILE A 55 -0.39 -5.62 -9.46
CA ILE A 55 -1.17 -5.37 -10.67
C ILE A 55 -1.37 -6.70 -11.37
N ASP A 56 -2.62 -7.14 -11.42
CA ASP A 56 -2.99 -8.27 -12.24
C ASP A 56 -3.04 -7.85 -13.72
N ARG A 57 -2.22 -8.49 -14.56
CA ARG A 57 -2.16 -8.22 -16.01
C ARG A 57 -3.48 -8.58 -16.70
N ALA A 58 -4.16 -9.63 -16.26
CA ALA A 58 -5.45 -10.05 -16.83
C ALA A 58 -6.51 -8.96 -16.65
N PHE A 59 -6.39 -8.14 -15.60
CA PHE A 59 -7.27 -7.01 -15.30
C PHE A 59 -6.54 -5.66 -15.38
N GLY A 60 -5.43 -5.59 -16.12
CA GLY A 60 -4.49 -4.46 -16.09
C GLY A 60 -5.16 -3.10 -16.26
N LYS A 61 -6.18 -2.97 -17.12
CA LYS A 61 -6.91 -1.71 -17.33
C LYS A 61 -7.54 -1.15 -16.04
N THR A 62 -8.04 -2.01 -15.16
CA THR A 62 -8.66 -1.60 -13.89
C THR A 62 -7.63 -1.11 -12.88
N PHE A 63 -6.43 -1.69 -12.89
CA PHE A 63 -5.36 -1.34 -11.96
C PHE A 63 -4.54 -0.15 -12.47
N VAL A 64 -4.19 -0.15 -13.77
CA VAL A 64 -3.34 0.86 -14.42
C VAL A 64 -3.95 2.25 -14.34
N SER A 65 -5.28 2.37 -14.47
CA SER A 65 -5.97 3.67 -14.33
C SER A 65 -5.80 4.31 -12.94
N SER A 66 -5.55 3.50 -11.90
CA SER A 66 -5.38 3.99 -10.53
C SER A 66 -3.93 4.30 -10.15
N ILE A 67 -2.94 3.79 -10.89
CA ILE A 67 -1.51 3.99 -10.61
C ILE A 67 -1.13 5.47 -10.52
N PRO A 68 -1.42 6.35 -11.51
CA PRO A 68 -0.95 7.73 -11.46
C PRO A 68 -1.51 8.49 -10.26
N THR A 69 -2.77 8.23 -9.91
CA THR A 69 -3.41 8.83 -8.73
C THR A 69 -2.76 8.34 -7.44
N LYS A 70 -2.51 7.03 -7.30
CA LYS A 70 -1.82 6.47 -6.12
C LYS A 70 -0.41 7.03 -6.01
N THR A 71 0.39 6.99 -7.07
CA THR A 71 1.76 7.52 -7.07
C THR A 71 1.79 8.98 -6.64
N LYS A 72 0.88 9.81 -7.16
CA LYS A 72 0.76 11.21 -6.75
C LYS A 72 0.45 11.36 -5.26
N ILE A 73 -0.53 10.62 -4.75
CA ILE A 73 -0.86 10.63 -3.31
C ILE A 73 0.33 10.20 -2.46
N LEU A 74 1.08 9.18 -2.88
CA LEU A 74 2.25 8.68 -2.14
C LEU A 74 3.38 9.71 -2.08
N THR A 75 3.62 10.41 -3.19
CA THR A 75 4.63 11.46 -3.25
C THR A 75 4.20 12.69 -2.45
N ASP A 76 2.96 13.14 -2.61
CA ASP A 76 2.44 14.35 -1.97
C ASP A 76 2.32 14.20 -0.43
N GLU A 77 1.86 13.04 0.06
CA GLU A 77 1.56 12.84 1.48
C GLU A 77 2.74 12.26 2.27
N PHE A 78 3.59 11.46 1.63
CA PHE A 78 4.64 10.69 2.33
C PHE A 78 6.05 10.91 1.77
N GLY A 79 6.23 11.71 0.71
CA GLY A 79 7.53 11.90 0.06
C GLY A 79 8.13 10.59 -0.50
N MET A 80 7.31 9.56 -0.70
CA MET A 80 7.78 8.24 -1.12
C MET A 80 8.19 8.25 -2.59
N LYS A 81 9.37 7.69 -2.87
CA LYS A 81 9.81 7.38 -4.24
C LYS A 81 9.17 6.07 -4.67
N SER A 82 8.31 6.12 -5.68
CA SER A 82 7.76 4.91 -6.28
C SER A 82 8.80 4.27 -7.20
N SER A 83 9.10 2.99 -6.96
CA SER A 83 9.88 2.15 -7.88
C SER A 83 8.95 1.08 -8.43
N PHE A 84 8.82 1.01 -9.75
CA PHE A 84 8.03 -0.02 -10.39
C PHE A 84 8.89 -1.26 -10.57
N LYS A 85 8.52 -2.35 -9.90
CA LYS A 85 9.20 -3.64 -10.07
C LYS A 85 8.15 -4.66 -10.47
N GLU A 86 8.34 -5.26 -11.63
CA GLU A 86 7.47 -6.33 -12.11
C GLU A 86 7.79 -7.58 -11.30
N LEU A 87 6.84 -8.04 -10.49
CA LEU A 87 6.98 -9.27 -9.72
C LEU A 87 6.42 -10.41 -10.57
N TYR A 88 7.27 -11.34 -10.97
CA TYR A 88 6.88 -12.60 -11.60
C TYR A 88 6.58 -13.58 -10.47
N ILE A 89 5.29 -13.82 -10.19
CA ILE A 89 4.81 -14.86 -9.27
C ILE A 89 4.26 -16.01 -10.10
#